data_AF-A0A7S2G090-F1
#
_entry.id   AF-A0A7S2G090-F1
#
_cell.length_a   1.000
_cell.length_b   1.000
_cell.length_c   1.000
_cell.angle_alpha   90.00
_cell.angle_beta   90.00
_cell.angle_gamma   90.00
#
_symmetry.space_group_name_H-M   'P 1'
#
loop_
_entity.id
_entity.type
_entity.pdbx_description
1 polymer ?
#
loop_
_entity_poly.entity_id
_entity_poly.type
_entity_poly.pdbx_seq_one_letter_code
_entity_poly.pdbx_strand_id
1 'polypeptide(L)'
;NNSKSLMDREEMERQLVQLKKENARLRQERQEEQQGKRARQRNSPRVKNEIEVDEGLPTPRGDIIRDASSRRTDRKRGNQSDTSSYKQPELGARTKALLESSEGRTIWVGGEDTSKSVSFSIVGAALPDARQGFPVHLFSKNDANTNTAAKAVAIAYGKLEARGMYIGAEISFRDTRNELTFKIVQLEQPSDPSEHEIFTVASKTDYRVLAGAVAKNLRDNKDIRLRAIGKTAVYTAARSVACAGEYLANEDQDFICVPFFTKVQLDNVRAESTCVDFGIFNMTE
;
A
#
# COMPACT_ATOMS: atom_id res chain seq x y z
N ASN A 1 -4.85 25.19 -58.88
CA ASN A 1 -5.24 24.96 -57.48
C ASN A 1 -5.74 23.54 -57.16
N ASN A 2 -6.23 22.74 -58.11
CA ASN A 2 -6.73 21.39 -57.79
C ASN A 2 -5.67 20.26 -57.76
N SER A 3 -4.51 20.43 -58.41
CA SER A 3 -3.46 19.39 -58.48
C SER A 3 -2.58 19.30 -57.22
N LYS A 4 -2.34 20.43 -56.54
CA LYS A 4 -1.54 20.49 -55.30
C LYS A 4 -2.25 19.82 -54.12
N SER A 5 -3.58 19.96 -54.05
CA SER A 5 -4.44 19.33 -53.03
C SER A 5 -4.56 17.81 -53.17
N LEU A 6 -4.35 17.25 -54.37
CA LEU A 6 -4.38 15.81 -54.60
C LEU A 6 -3.06 15.14 -54.20
N MET A 7 -1.92 15.79 -54.46
CA MET A 7 -0.60 15.28 -54.05
C MET A 7 -0.44 15.27 -52.52
N ASP A 8 -0.92 16.30 -51.81
CA ASP A 8 -0.88 16.34 -50.33
C ASP A 8 -1.72 15.21 -49.70
N ARG A 9 -2.79 14.79 -50.37
CA ARG A 9 -3.68 13.71 -49.90
C ARG A 9 -3.07 12.33 -50.13
N GLU A 10 -2.38 12.13 -51.25
CA GLU A 10 -1.62 10.91 -51.54
C GLU A 10 -0.41 10.74 -50.62
N GLU A 11 0.31 11.82 -50.29
CA GLU A 11 1.41 11.76 -49.32
C GLU A 11 0.91 11.41 -47.92
N MET A 12 -0.22 11.99 -47.50
CA MET A 12 -0.83 11.68 -46.21
C MET A 12 -1.31 10.22 -46.12
N GLU A 13 -1.87 9.67 -47.20
CA GLU A 13 -2.25 8.25 -47.27
C GLU A 13 -1.02 7.33 -47.22
N ARG A 14 0.09 7.69 -47.89
CA ARG A 14 1.35 6.94 -47.82
C ARG A 14 1.93 6.95 -46.40
N GLN A 15 1.91 8.10 -45.72
CA GLN A 15 2.35 8.21 -44.33
C GLN A 15 1.46 7.36 -43.39
N LEU A 16 0.14 7.36 -43.59
CA LEU A 16 -0.78 6.55 -42.79
C LEU A 16 -0.55 5.04 -42.98
N VAL A 17 -0.27 4.60 -44.21
CA VAL A 17 0.06 3.20 -44.50
C VAL A 17 1.38 2.79 -43.85
N GLN A 18 2.37 3.69 -43.86
CA GLN A 18 3.68 3.47 -43.24
C GLN A 18 3.55 3.38 -41.70
N LEU A 19 2.79 4.28 -41.08
CA LEU A 19 2.49 4.25 -39.64
C LEU A 19 1.74 2.98 -39.23
N LYS A 20 0.82 2.48 -40.07
CA LYS A 20 0.10 1.23 -39.81
C LYS A 20 1.02 0.01 -39.85
N LYS A 21 1.98 -0.02 -40.78
CA LYS A 21 3.00 -1.09 -40.86
C LYS A 21 3.94 -1.07 -39.67
N GLU A 22 4.37 0.12 -39.23
CA GLU A 22 5.25 0.29 -38.07
C GLU A 22 4.56 -0.12 -36.77
N ASN A 23 3.30 0.29 -36.56
CA ASN A 23 2.52 -0.14 -35.40
C ASN A 23 2.23 -1.65 -35.39
N ALA A 24 2.04 -2.28 -36.56
CA ALA A 24 1.88 -3.73 -36.64
C ALA A 24 3.17 -4.46 -36.22
N ARG A 25 4.33 -3.95 -36.65
CA ARG A 25 5.64 -4.49 -36.25
C ARG A 25 5.89 -4.34 -34.75
N LEU A 26 5.62 -3.17 -34.17
CA LEU A 26 5.75 -2.93 -32.73
C LEU A 26 4.82 -3.83 -31.89
N ARG A 27 3.63 -4.18 -32.41
CA ARG A 27 2.74 -5.13 -31.75
C ARG A 27 3.28 -6.55 -31.78
N GLN A 28 3.95 -6.94 -32.87
CA GLN A 28 4.56 -8.25 -33.02
C GLN A 28 5.79 -8.40 -32.11
N GLU A 29 6.67 -7.39 -32.06
CA GLU A 29 7.83 -7.35 -31.16
C GLU A 29 7.41 -7.41 -29.68
N ARG A 30 6.33 -6.70 -29.28
CA ARG A 30 5.78 -6.80 -27.92
C ARG A 30 5.18 -8.17 -27.61
N GLN A 31 4.58 -8.85 -28.58
CA GLN A 31 4.06 -10.21 -28.40
C GLN A 31 5.19 -11.22 -28.24
N GLU A 32 6.27 -11.08 -29.00
CA GLU A 32 7.47 -11.93 -28.90
C GLU A 32 8.20 -11.70 -27.57
N GLU A 33 8.32 -10.45 -27.11
CA GLU A 33 8.90 -10.14 -25.79
C GLU A 33 8.07 -10.72 -24.63
N GLN A 34 6.73 -10.66 -24.74
CA GLN A 34 5.83 -11.30 -23.77
C GLN A 34 5.93 -12.82 -23.79
N GLN A 35 6.10 -13.44 -24.97
CA GLN A 35 6.33 -14.89 -25.07
C GLN A 35 7.69 -15.30 -24.51
N GLY A 36 8.73 -14.48 -24.71
CA GLY A 36 10.04 -14.67 -24.08
C GLY A 36 10.01 -14.59 -22.55
N LYS A 37 9.27 -13.62 -22.00
CA LYS A 37 9.04 -13.50 -20.54
C LYS A 37 8.25 -14.69 -19.98
N ARG A 38 7.25 -15.20 -20.71
CA ARG A 38 6.50 -16.43 -20.37
C ARG A 38 7.40 -17.69 -20.35
N ALA A 39 8.36 -17.80 -21.25
CA ALA A 39 9.31 -18.93 -21.27
C ALA A 39 10.29 -18.87 -20.08
N ARG A 40 10.72 -17.67 -19.68
CA ARG A 40 11.58 -17.48 -18.49
C ARG A 40 10.84 -17.77 -17.17
N GLN A 41 9.56 -17.41 -17.05
CA GLN A 41 8.74 -17.70 -15.87
C GLN A 41 8.39 -19.20 -15.71
N ARG A 42 8.32 -19.96 -16.80
CA ARG A 42 8.07 -21.42 -16.74
C ARG A 42 9.24 -22.24 -16.18
N ASN A 43 10.46 -21.70 -16.23
CA ASN A 43 11.68 -22.38 -15.75
C ASN A 43 12.15 -21.92 -14.35
N SER A 44 11.37 -21.10 -13.63
CA SER A 44 11.66 -20.85 -12.21
C SER A 44 11.25 -22.06 -11.37
N PRO A 45 12.17 -22.66 -10.58
CA PRO A 45 11.82 -23.78 -9.72
C PRO A 45 10.78 -23.34 -8.68
N ARG A 46 9.70 -24.10 -8.59
CA ARG A 46 8.63 -23.92 -7.61
C ARG A 46 9.14 -24.36 -6.24
N VAL A 47 9.79 -23.47 -5.51
CA VAL A 47 10.25 -23.76 -4.16
C VAL A 47 9.04 -23.79 -3.22
N LYS A 48 8.62 -24.99 -2.81
CA LYS A 48 7.74 -25.18 -1.65
C LYS A 48 8.57 -24.87 -0.40
N ASN A 49 8.60 -23.62 0.05
CA ASN A 49 9.08 -23.32 1.39
C ASN A 49 7.92 -23.53 2.36
N GLU A 50 7.78 -24.77 2.82
CA GLU A 50 7.19 -25.03 4.13
C GLU A 50 8.10 -24.33 5.15
N ILE A 51 7.53 -23.36 5.87
CA ILE A 51 8.24 -22.64 6.92
C ILE A 51 8.38 -23.63 8.08
N GLU A 52 9.55 -24.25 8.22
CA GLU A 52 9.92 -24.92 9.45
C GLU A 52 10.01 -23.86 10.56
N VAL A 53 9.18 -24.04 11.59
CA VAL A 53 9.07 -23.15 12.73
C VAL A 53 10.18 -23.54 13.71
N ASP A 54 11.21 -22.72 13.86
CA ASP A 54 12.22 -22.88 14.90
C ASP A 54 11.59 -22.50 16.26
N GLU A 55 11.41 -23.47 17.16
CA GLU A 55 10.71 -23.34 18.45
C GLU A 55 11.51 -22.53 19.52
N GLY A 56 12.48 -21.71 19.12
CA GLY A 56 13.43 -21.06 20.03
C GLY A 56 13.08 -19.66 20.54
N LEU A 57 12.01 -19.00 20.09
CA LEU A 57 11.75 -17.59 20.46
C LEU A 57 10.75 -17.46 21.64
N PRO A 58 11.14 -16.82 22.77
CA PRO A 58 10.26 -16.65 23.91
C PRO A 58 9.15 -15.64 23.59
N THR A 59 7.92 -16.13 23.41
CA THR A 59 6.71 -15.30 23.40
C THR A 59 6.33 -14.92 24.84
N PRO A 60 6.06 -13.64 25.17
CA PRO A 60 5.50 -13.28 26.47
C PRO A 60 4.04 -13.78 26.55
N ARG A 61 3.83 -14.92 27.23
CA ARG A 61 2.53 -15.31 27.77
C ARG A 61 2.36 -14.61 29.12
N GLY A 62 1.31 -13.80 29.24
CA GLY A 62 0.80 -13.29 30.50
C GLY A 62 -0.67 -13.67 30.63
N ASP A 63 -0.95 -14.51 31.62
CA ASP A 63 -2.22 -15.15 31.91
C ASP A 63 -3.35 -14.17 32.24
N ILE A 64 -4.54 -14.35 31.65
CA ILE A 64 -5.82 -14.22 32.40
C ILE A 64 -6.87 -15.16 31.77
N ILE A 65 -7.04 -16.34 32.36
CA ILE A 65 -8.35 -17.01 32.42
C ILE A 65 -8.80 -16.93 33.88
N ARG A 66 -9.87 -16.19 34.16
CA ARG A 66 -10.77 -16.50 35.26
C ARG A 66 -12.22 -16.24 34.86
N ASP A 67 -13.02 -17.19 35.30
CA ASP A 67 -14.35 -17.56 34.88
C ASP A 67 -15.48 -16.61 35.30
N ALA A 68 -16.63 -16.91 34.72
CA ALA A 68 -17.92 -16.24 34.82
C ALA A 68 -18.49 -16.02 36.24
N SER A 69 -19.44 -15.08 36.26
CA SER A 69 -20.73 -15.08 36.98
C SER A 69 -20.93 -14.08 38.12
N SER A 70 -22.14 -13.50 38.10
CA SER A 70 -22.81 -12.66 39.11
C SER A 70 -22.43 -11.17 39.16
N ARG A 71 -23.32 -10.33 38.61
CA ARG A 71 -24.19 -9.40 39.36
C ARG A 71 -24.85 -8.40 38.41
N ARG A 72 -26.17 -8.52 38.26
CA ARG A 72 -27.04 -7.41 37.86
C ARG A 72 -27.02 -6.38 38.99
N THR A 73 -26.60 -5.17 38.70
CA THR A 73 -27.03 -3.96 39.42
C THR A 73 -27.04 -2.79 38.44
N ASP A 74 -28.20 -2.13 38.35
CA ASP A 74 -28.38 -0.79 37.81
C ASP A 74 -27.26 0.17 38.24
N ARG A 75 -26.72 0.96 37.30
CA ARG A 75 -26.30 2.36 37.54
C ARG A 75 -25.92 3.09 36.25
N LYS A 76 -26.72 4.12 35.98
CA LYS A 76 -26.41 5.48 35.48
C LYS A 76 -25.21 5.68 34.55
N ARG A 77 -25.53 6.30 33.39
CA ARG A 77 -24.62 7.02 32.48
C ARG A 77 -23.57 7.82 33.25
N GLY A 78 -22.31 7.42 33.10
CA GLY A 78 -21.12 8.17 33.44
C GLY A 78 -20.12 8.02 32.30
N ASN A 79 -19.89 9.10 31.57
CA ASN A 79 -18.99 9.16 30.44
C ASN A 79 -17.57 9.34 30.98
N GLN A 80 -16.82 8.25 31.16
CA GLN A 80 -15.39 8.28 31.43
C GLN A 80 -14.75 7.22 30.54
N SER A 81 -14.23 7.66 29.39
CA SER A 81 -13.32 6.88 28.58
C SER A 81 -11.97 6.86 29.29
N ASP A 82 -11.61 5.70 29.87
CA ASP A 82 -10.24 5.40 30.28
C ASP A 82 -9.33 5.48 29.05
N THR A 83 -8.65 6.60 28.90
CA THR A 83 -7.60 6.80 27.93
C THR A 83 -6.33 6.15 28.48
N SER A 84 -6.17 4.86 28.22
CA SER A 84 -4.86 4.22 28.31
C SER A 84 -3.94 4.95 27.31
N SER A 85 -2.94 5.66 27.83
CA SER A 85 -2.00 6.47 27.05
C SER A 85 -1.05 5.55 26.29
N TYR A 86 -1.52 5.04 25.16
CA TYR A 86 -0.67 4.36 24.19
C TYR A 86 0.40 5.36 23.73
N LYS A 87 1.66 5.12 24.09
CA LYS A 87 2.80 5.90 23.61
C LYS A 87 2.98 5.57 22.13
N GLN A 88 2.81 6.56 21.27
CA GLN A 88 3.13 6.43 19.84
C GLN A 88 4.60 6.02 19.68
N PRO A 89 4.94 5.08 18.78
CA PRO A 89 6.33 4.83 18.42
C PRO A 89 6.94 6.11 17.85
N GLU A 90 8.07 6.56 18.39
CA GLU A 90 8.79 7.72 17.85
C GLU A 90 9.54 7.28 16.59
N LEU A 91 9.34 8.00 15.48
CA LEU A 91 10.04 7.76 14.21
C LEU A 91 11.50 8.24 14.27
N GLY A 92 12.34 7.68 13.40
CA GLY A 92 13.71 8.14 13.17
C GLY A 92 13.78 9.64 12.86
N ALA A 93 14.87 10.29 13.31
CA ALA A 93 15.03 11.74 13.29
C ALA A 93 14.97 12.37 11.89
N ARG A 94 15.38 11.62 10.85
CA ARG A 94 15.33 12.06 9.44
C ARG A 94 13.91 12.09 8.91
N THR A 95 13.14 11.02 9.15
CA THR A 95 11.73 10.99 8.79
C THR A 95 10.99 12.10 9.53
N LYS A 96 11.25 12.27 10.83
CA LYS A 96 10.66 13.33 11.68
C LYS A 96 10.84 14.75 11.11
N ALA A 97 12.01 15.09 10.56
CA ALA A 97 12.27 16.42 10.00
C ALA A 97 11.51 16.71 8.69
N LEU A 98 11.25 15.69 7.87
CA LEU A 98 10.43 15.80 6.65
C LEU A 98 8.92 16.00 6.96
N LEU A 99 8.52 15.75 8.21
CA LEU A 99 7.13 15.60 8.66
C LEU A 99 6.54 16.81 9.41
N GLU A 100 7.38 17.74 9.89
CA GLU A 100 6.98 18.79 10.84
C GLU A 100 6.38 20.06 10.18
N SER A 101 6.12 20.05 8.87
CA SER A 101 5.46 21.18 8.20
C SER A 101 3.93 21.04 8.22
N SER A 102 3.28 21.85 9.07
CA SER A 102 1.82 22.05 9.23
C SER A 102 1.07 21.01 10.05
N GLU A 103 -0.01 21.44 10.74
CA GLU A 103 -0.97 20.55 11.44
C GLU A 103 -1.67 19.55 10.51
N GLY A 104 -1.38 19.59 9.20
CA GLY A 104 -1.86 18.67 8.20
C GLY A 104 -3.38 18.67 8.08
N ARG A 105 -3.92 17.57 7.55
CA ARG A 105 -5.36 17.31 7.48
C ARG A 105 -5.66 15.96 8.12
N THR A 106 -6.70 15.89 8.95
CA THR A 106 -7.19 14.64 9.53
C THR A 106 -8.54 14.25 8.94
N ILE A 107 -8.69 12.97 8.59
CA ILE A 107 -9.90 12.40 7.98
C ILE A 107 -10.23 11.08 8.68
N TRP A 108 -11.45 10.98 9.19
CA TRP A 108 -12.01 9.71 9.66
C TRP A 108 -12.74 9.02 8.52
N VAL A 109 -12.27 7.84 8.13
CA VAL A 109 -12.90 7.06 7.05
C VAL A 109 -14.08 6.28 7.63
N GLY A 110 -15.29 6.71 7.27
CA GLY A 110 -16.56 6.11 7.66
C GLY A 110 -17.04 5.01 6.70
N GLY A 111 -18.19 4.40 7.02
CA GLY A 111 -18.79 3.34 6.20
C GLY A 111 -19.37 3.81 4.86
N GLU A 112 -19.84 5.06 4.81
CA GLU A 112 -20.40 5.69 3.61
C GLU A 112 -19.32 6.30 2.68
N ASP A 113 -18.06 6.34 3.14
CA ASP A 113 -16.97 6.90 2.36
C ASP A 113 -16.57 5.97 1.21
N THR A 114 -16.35 6.59 0.05
CA THR A 114 -15.77 5.91 -1.10
C THR A 114 -14.28 6.20 -1.19
N SER A 115 -13.49 5.25 -1.70
CA SER A 115 -12.06 5.48 -1.91
C SER A 115 -11.80 6.67 -2.84
N LYS A 116 -12.71 6.93 -3.78
CA LYS A 116 -12.62 8.06 -4.70
C LYS A 116 -12.81 9.39 -3.96
N SER A 117 -13.84 9.52 -3.11
CA SER A 117 -14.08 10.75 -2.34
C SER A 117 -12.91 11.05 -1.41
N VAL A 118 -12.43 10.05 -0.65
CA VAL A 118 -11.28 10.20 0.25
C VAL A 118 -10.00 10.56 -0.53
N SER A 119 -9.79 10.00 -1.73
CA SER A 119 -8.61 10.31 -2.55
C SER A 119 -8.49 11.78 -2.93
N PHE A 120 -9.61 12.50 -3.09
CA PHE A 120 -9.58 13.92 -3.46
C PHE A 120 -8.97 14.78 -2.34
N SER A 121 -9.18 14.41 -1.08
CA SER A 121 -8.58 15.11 0.05
C SER A 121 -7.06 14.95 0.11
N ILE A 122 -6.54 13.81 -0.37
CA ILE A 122 -5.10 13.56 -0.48
C ILE A 122 -4.52 14.34 -1.66
N VAL A 123 -5.12 14.22 -2.85
CA VAL A 123 -4.67 14.94 -4.05
C VAL A 123 -4.73 16.45 -3.84
N GLY A 124 -5.78 16.93 -3.17
CA GLY A 124 -5.95 18.35 -2.86
C GLY A 124 -4.90 18.89 -1.90
N ALA A 125 -4.31 18.06 -1.05
CA ALA A 125 -3.21 18.46 -0.15
C ALA A 125 -1.88 18.65 -0.89
N ALA A 126 -1.72 18.05 -2.09
CA ALA A 126 -0.54 18.21 -2.93
C ALA A 126 -0.58 19.45 -3.85
N LEU A 127 -1.67 20.23 -3.83
CA LEU A 127 -1.81 21.39 -4.71
C LEU A 127 -1.02 22.59 -4.16
N PRO A 128 -0.41 23.44 -5.02
CA PRO A 128 0.36 24.60 -4.56
C PRO A 128 -0.44 25.61 -3.73
N ASP A 129 -1.75 25.69 -3.96
CA ASP A 129 -2.70 26.59 -3.27
C ASP A 129 -3.49 25.88 -2.16
N ALA A 130 -3.06 24.68 -1.74
CA ALA A 130 -3.73 23.91 -0.71
C ALA A 130 -3.78 24.69 0.61
N ARG A 131 -5.00 24.95 1.11
CA ARG A 131 -5.20 25.56 2.44
C ARG A 131 -4.61 24.72 3.58
N GLN A 132 -4.57 23.40 3.41
CA GLN A 132 -3.96 22.42 4.31
C GLN A 132 -3.21 21.43 3.43
N GLY A 133 -1.89 21.41 3.54
CA GLY A 133 -1.00 20.54 2.80
C GLY A 133 -0.82 19.18 3.47
N PHE A 134 0.28 18.50 3.14
CA PHE A 134 0.72 17.32 3.87
C PHE A 134 1.24 17.68 5.28
N PRO A 135 1.15 16.77 6.25
CA PRO A 135 0.65 15.39 6.14
C PRO A 135 -0.88 15.27 6.08
N VAL A 136 -1.38 14.18 5.47
CA VAL A 136 -2.80 13.82 5.55
C VAL A 136 -2.96 12.55 6.37
N HIS A 137 -3.66 12.62 7.50
CA HIS A 137 -3.96 11.50 8.37
C HIS A 137 -5.31 10.87 8.01
N LEU A 138 -5.30 9.63 7.52
CA LEU A 138 -6.51 8.83 7.38
C LEU A 138 -6.62 7.87 8.55
N PHE A 139 -7.70 8.02 9.31
CA PHE A 139 -8.03 7.13 10.41
C PHE A 139 -9.04 6.09 9.96
N SER A 140 -8.76 4.82 10.27
CA SER A 140 -9.62 3.69 9.93
C SER A 140 -9.74 2.73 11.11
N LYS A 141 -10.90 2.10 11.27
CA LYS A 141 -11.23 1.29 12.46
C LYS A 141 -11.38 -0.21 12.23
N ASN A 142 -11.77 -0.60 11.04
CA ASN A 142 -12.05 -1.99 10.69
C ASN A 142 -11.61 -2.28 9.26
N ASP A 143 -11.78 -3.53 8.84
CA ASP A 143 -11.34 -3.99 7.53
C ASP A 143 -11.94 -3.21 6.35
N ALA A 144 -13.22 -2.82 6.44
CA ALA A 144 -13.90 -2.05 5.41
C ALA A 144 -13.33 -0.64 5.30
N ASN A 145 -13.19 0.07 6.43
CA ASN A 145 -12.62 1.43 6.44
C ASN A 145 -11.15 1.43 6.01
N THR A 146 -10.35 0.47 6.49
CA THR A 146 -8.94 0.34 6.10
C THR A 146 -8.79 0.02 4.61
N ASN A 147 -9.65 -0.83 4.07
CA ASN A 147 -9.66 -1.10 2.64
C ASN A 147 -10.05 0.15 1.83
N THR A 148 -11.02 0.93 2.29
CA THR A 148 -11.38 2.22 1.68
C THR A 148 -10.20 3.19 1.71
N ALA A 149 -9.51 3.31 2.85
CA ALA A 149 -8.35 4.17 3.05
C ALA A 149 -7.16 3.77 2.14
N ALA A 150 -6.76 2.50 2.16
CA ALA A 150 -5.65 2.00 1.34
C ALA A 150 -5.93 2.22 -0.16
N LYS A 151 -7.15 1.95 -0.62
CA LYS A 151 -7.56 2.26 -2.00
C LYS A 151 -7.57 3.75 -2.29
N ALA A 152 -7.94 4.60 -1.33
CA ALA A 152 -7.90 6.05 -1.51
C ALA A 152 -6.47 6.56 -1.73
N VAL A 153 -5.52 6.04 -0.94
CA VAL A 153 -4.08 6.30 -1.13
C VAL A 153 -3.62 5.81 -2.50
N ALA A 154 -3.98 4.59 -2.90
CA ALA A 154 -3.63 4.06 -4.22
C ALA A 154 -4.20 4.88 -5.40
N ILE A 155 -5.44 5.36 -5.30
CA ILE A 155 -6.03 6.27 -6.30
C ILE A 155 -5.27 7.60 -6.33
N ALA A 156 -4.94 8.15 -5.16
CA ALA A 156 -4.23 9.42 -5.05
C ALA A 156 -2.81 9.29 -5.62
N TYR A 157 -2.10 8.21 -5.29
CA TYR A 157 -0.78 7.90 -5.81
C TYR A 157 -0.77 7.91 -7.34
N GLY A 158 -1.63 7.11 -8.00
CA GLY A 158 -1.66 7.08 -9.47
C GLY A 158 -2.06 8.41 -10.13
N LYS A 159 -2.82 9.28 -9.43
CA LYS A 159 -3.15 10.63 -9.93
C LYS A 159 -1.99 11.62 -9.79
N LEU A 160 -1.22 11.51 -8.71
CA LEU A 160 -0.09 12.38 -8.40
C LEU A 160 1.15 11.97 -9.18
N GLU A 161 1.38 10.68 -9.35
CA GLU A 161 2.48 10.12 -10.16
C GLU A 161 2.38 10.61 -11.62
N ALA A 162 1.17 10.66 -12.19
CA ALA A 162 0.92 11.23 -13.51
C ALA A 162 1.29 12.72 -13.64
N ARG A 163 1.54 13.41 -12.51
CA ARG A 163 1.99 14.81 -12.41
C ARG A 163 3.42 14.93 -11.90
N GLY A 164 4.16 13.82 -11.79
CA GLY A 164 5.53 13.79 -11.27
C GLY A 164 5.63 14.05 -9.76
N MET A 165 4.55 13.82 -9.00
CA MET A 165 4.53 13.93 -7.54
C MET A 165 4.34 12.56 -6.91
N TYR A 166 5.09 12.27 -5.85
CA TYR A 166 5.04 10.98 -5.17
C TYR A 166 4.61 11.14 -3.73
N ILE A 167 3.87 10.15 -3.25
CA ILE A 167 3.38 10.10 -1.87
C ILE A 167 3.60 8.71 -1.29
N GLY A 168 3.77 8.65 0.02
CA GLY A 168 3.82 7.43 0.80
C GLY A 168 2.94 7.53 2.02
N ALA A 169 2.79 6.42 2.72
CA ALA A 169 2.02 6.30 3.93
C ALA A 169 2.86 5.64 5.03
N GLU A 170 3.00 6.35 6.15
CA GLU A 170 3.37 5.74 7.42
C GLU A 170 2.11 5.08 8.00
N ILE A 171 2.16 3.77 8.23
CA ILE A 171 1.03 3.03 8.79
C ILE A 171 1.34 2.70 10.25
N SER A 172 0.46 3.08 11.17
CA SER A 172 0.63 2.83 12.61
C SER A 172 -0.69 2.49 13.29
N PHE A 173 -0.60 1.82 14.45
CA PHE A 173 -1.76 1.54 15.30
C PHE A 173 -2.15 2.79 16.10
N ARG A 174 -3.46 2.98 16.32
CA ARG A 174 -4.02 4.03 17.18
C ARG A 174 -4.52 3.51 18.52
N ASP A 175 -4.79 2.21 18.61
CA ASP A 175 -5.38 1.54 19.76
C ASP A 175 -4.67 0.20 20.02
N THR A 176 -5.35 -0.74 20.68
CA THR A 176 -4.88 -2.11 20.96
C THR A 176 -4.80 -3.03 19.73
N ARG A 177 -4.56 -2.46 18.54
CA ARG A 177 -4.25 -3.08 17.24
C ARG A 177 -5.39 -3.30 16.25
N ASN A 178 -6.50 -2.57 16.40
CA ASN A 178 -7.63 -2.61 15.47
C ASN A 178 -7.79 -1.33 14.64
N GLU A 179 -7.50 -0.18 15.24
CA GLU A 179 -7.55 1.14 14.60
C GLU A 179 -6.18 1.49 14.00
N LEU A 180 -6.18 1.88 12.74
CA LEU A 180 -4.98 2.22 11.97
C LEU A 180 -5.01 3.67 11.53
N THR A 181 -3.85 4.31 11.58
CA THR A 181 -3.55 5.57 10.88
C THR A 181 -2.77 5.26 9.62
N PHE A 182 -3.17 5.86 8.50
CA PHE A 182 -2.31 6.08 7.36
C PHE A 182 -1.95 7.55 7.39
N LYS A 183 -0.69 7.87 7.68
CA LYS A 183 -0.18 9.24 7.61
C LYS A 183 0.50 9.41 6.26
N ILE A 184 -0.18 10.10 5.36
CA ILE A 184 0.28 10.32 4.00
C ILE A 184 1.22 11.52 3.99
N VAL A 185 2.36 11.32 3.35
CA VAL A 185 3.45 12.29 3.26
C VAL A 185 3.89 12.41 1.81
N GLN A 186 4.49 13.54 1.47
CA GLN A 186 5.14 13.70 0.17
C GLN A 186 6.50 13.00 0.20
N LEU A 187 6.84 12.34 -0.90
CA LEU A 187 8.11 11.64 -1.09
C LEU A 187 8.84 12.13 -2.32
N GLU A 188 10.13 11.84 -2.37
CA GLU A 188 10.84 11.70 -3.64
C GLU A 188 10.37 10.44 -4.40
N GLN A 189 10.75 10.32 -5.67
CA GLN A 189 10.34 9.17 -6.48
C GLN A 189 10.83 7.86 -5.85
N PRO A 190 9.93 6.94 -5.46
CA PRO A 190 10.35 5.65 -4.92
C PRO A 190 10.94 4.77 -6.02
N SER A 191 11.74 3.76 -5.63
CA SER A 191 12.15 2.67 -6.52
C SER A 191 10.91 1.99 -7.12
N ASP A 192 11.03 1.43 -8.34
CA ASP A 192 9.87 0.78 -8.98
C ASP A 192 9.49 -0.49 -8.19
N PRO A 193 8.28 -0.53 -7.58
CA PRO A 193 7.89 -1.69 -6.80
C PRO A 193 7.80 -2.98 -7.61
N SER A 194 7.74 -2.90 -8.96
CA SER A 194 7.52 -4.03 -9.87
C SER A 194 8.59 -5.12 -9.79
N GLU A 195 9.79 -4.77 -9.33
CA GLU A 195 10.94 -5.67 -9.26
C GLU A 195 11.10 -6.39 -7.91
N HIS A 196 10.28 -6.06 -6.92
CA HIS A 196 10.45 -6.55 -5.55
C HIS A 196 9.80 -7.91 -5.28
N GLU A 197 10.35 -8.60 -4.27
CA GLU A 197 9.79 -9.85 -3.75
C GLU A 197 8.34 -9.64 -3.28
N ILE A 198 7.45 -10.56 -3.67
CA ILE A 198 6.01 -10.43 -3.43
C ILE A 198 5.57 -11.44 -2.37
N PHE A 199 5.12 -10.93 -1.22
CA PHE A 199 4.38 -11.72 -0.24
C PHE A 199 2.88 -11.59 -0.47
N THR A 200 2.25 -12.69 -0.84
CA THR A 200 0.79 -12.73 -1.00
C THR A 200 0.11 -12.88 0.36
N VAL A 201 -0.80 -11.96 0.66
CA VAL A 201 -1.52 -11.89 1.93
C VAL A 201 -2.92 -12.46 1.76
N ALA A 202 -3.22 -13.52 2.51
CA ALA A 202 -4.56 -14.08 2.63
C ALA A 202 -5.29 -13.54 3.88
N SER A 203 -6.62 -13.67 3.91
CA SER A 203 -7.44 -13.24 5.07
C SER A 203 -7.08 -13.96 6.38
N LYS A 204 -6.51 -15.17 6.30
CA LYS A 204 -6.10 -15.99 7.44
C LYS A 204 -4.63 -15.82 7.85
N THR A 205 -3.89 -14.94 7.16
CA THR A 205 -2.47 -14.69 7.48
C THR A 205 -2.36 -14.12 8.88
N ASP A 206 -1.43 -14.63 9.69
CA ASP A 206 -1.09 -13.99 10.95
C ASP A 206 -0.24 -12.75 10.65
N TYR A 207 -0.78 -11.58 10.95
CA TYR A 207 -0.11 -10.31 10.68
C TYR A 207 1.18 -10.15 11.47
N ARG A 208 1.35 -10.80 12.63
CA ARG A 208 2.58 -10.73 13.43
C ARG A 208 3.71 -11.52 12.79
N VAL A 209 3.39 -12.71 12.26
CA VAL A 209 4.35 -13.53 11.51
C VAL A 209 4.78 -12.79 10.24
N LEU A 210 3.82 -12.22 9.50
CA LEU A 210 4.12 -11.42 8.33
C LEU A 210 4.94 -10.16 8.67
N ALA A 211 4.63 -9.49 9.78
CA ALA A 211 5.41 -8.35 10.27
C ALA A 211 6.86 -8.71 10.58
N GLY A 212 7.11 -9.90 11.16
CA GLY A 212 8.47 -10.40 11.37
C GLY A 212 9.23 -10.59 10.05
N ALA A 213 8.56 -11.14 9.02
CA ALA A 213 9.14 -11.27 7.69
C ALA A 213 9.42 -9.91 7.02
N VAL A 214 8.50 -8.94 7.17
CA VAL A 214 8.70 -7.55 6.71
C VAL A 214 9.92 -6.93 7.39
N ALA A 215 9.96 -6.95 8.73
CA ALA A 215 11.06 -6.37 9.49
C ALA A 215 12.41 -7.01 9.15
N LYS A 216 12.45 -8.34 8.96
CA LYS A 216 13.66 -9.03 8.51
C LYS A 216 14.15 -8.51 7.15
N ASN A 217 13.26 -8.38 6.16
CA ASN A 217 13.67 -7.90 4.83
C ASN A 217 14.14 -6.45 4.86
N LEU A 218 13.50 -5.60 5.68
CA LEU A 218 13.95 -4.22 5.86
C LEU A 218 15.35 -4.15 6.46
N ARG A 219 15.67 -4.97 7.47
CA ARG A 219 17.04 -5.09 8.02
C ARG A 219 18.05 -5.61 6.98
N ASP A 220 17.61 -6.44 6.04
CA ASP A 220 18.42 -6.90 4.91
C ASP A 220 18.56 -5.83 3.80
N ASN A 221 18.04 -4.60 4.00
CA ASN A 221 17.96 -3.54 3.00
C ASN A 221 17.24 -3.95 1.71
N LYS A 222 16.17 -4.76 1.84
CA LYS A 222 15.35 -5.20 0.72
C LYS A 222 14.00 -4.51 0.73
N ASP A 223 13.69 -3.87 -0.37
CA ASP A 223 12.34 -3.45 -0.69
C ASP A 223 11.48 -4.69 -0.98
N ILE A 224 10.26 -4.69 -0.46
CA ILE A 224 9.33 -5.82 -0.60
C ILE A 224 7.93 -5.33 -0.93
N ARG A 225 7.07 -6.26 -1.36
CA ARG A 225 5.69 -5.98 -1.71
C ARG A 225 4.74 -6.93 -1.00
N LEU A 226 3.73 -6.38 -0.32
CA LEU A 226 2.59 -7.17 0.18
C LEU A 226 1.43 -7.08 -0.79
N ARG A 227 1.02 -8.22 -1.37
CA ARG A 227 -0.11 -8.29 -2.29
C ARG A 227 -1.37 -8.76 -1.57
N ALA A 228 -2.38 -7.91 -1.51
CA ALA A 228 -3.62 -8.22 -0.80
C ALA A 228 -4.86 -8.17 -1.71
N ILE A 229 -5.68 -9.22 -1.63
CA ILE A 229 -6.94 -9.35 -2.37
C ILE A 229 -8.11 -9.42 -1.39
N GLY A 230 -8.97 -8.41 -1.45
CA GLY A 230 -10.14 -8.29 -0.57
C GLY A 230 -9.83 -7.57 0.75
N LYS A 231 -10.89 -7.05 1.38
CA LYS A 231 -10.77 -6.11 2.50
C LYS A 231 -10.02 -6.66 3.71
N THR A 232 -10.24 -7.93 4.06
CA THR A 232 -9.60 -8.57 5.23
C THR A 232 -8.12 -8.83 5.01
N ALA A 233 -7.73 -9.18 3.78
CA ALA A 233 -6.32 -9.29 3.40
C ALA A 233 -5.63 -7.92 3.42
N VAL A 234 -6.28 -6.88 2.90
CA VAL A 234 -5.77 -5.50 2.91
C VAL A 234 -5.57 -5.00 4.34
N TYR A 235 -6.54 -5.25 5.21
CA TYR A 235 -6.44 -4.95 6.63
C TYR A 235 -5.28 -5.69 7.30
N THR A 236 -5.10 -6.97 6.98
CA THR A 236 -4.01 -7.80 7.53
C THR A 236 -2.65 -7.33 7.03
N ALA A 237 -2.52 -6.95 5.75
CA ALA A 237 -1.30 -6.35 5.21
C ALA A 237 -0.96 -5.05 5.94
N ALA A 238 -1.92 -4.12 6.06
CA ALA A 238 -1.71 -2.85 6.76
C ALA A 238 -1.31 -3.03 8.24
N ARG A 239 -1.95 -3.98 8.96
CA ARG A 239 -1.54 -4.32 10.34
C ARG A 239 -0.14 -4.92 10.41
N SER A 240 0.26 -5.69 9.41
CA SER A 240 1.62 -6.26 9.33
C SER A 240 2.66 -5.16 9.14
N VAL A 241 2.38 -4.17 8.28
CA VAL A 241 3.23 -2.99 8.09
C VAL A 241 3.34 -2.19 9.40
N ALA A 242 2.22 -1.90 10.06
CA ALA A 242 2.22 -1.18 11.34
C ALA A 242 2.98 -1.91 12.43
N CYS A 243 2.83 -3.24 12.52
CA CYS A 243 3.52 -4.07 13.50
C CYS A 243 5.01 -4.20 13.19
N ALA A 244 5.42 -4.20 11.91
CA ALA A 244 6.82 -4.14 11.53
C ALA A 244 7.46 -2.82 11.97
N GLY A 245 6.72 -1.71 11.87
CA GLY A 245 7.11 -0.43 12.46
C GLY A 245 7.34 -0.50 13.97
N GLU A 246 6.45 -1.16 14.73
CA GLU A 246 6.68 -1.40 16.17
C GLU A 246 7.96 -2.23 16.43
N TYR A 247 8.27 -3.21 15.59
CA TYR A 247 9.46 -4.05 15.72
C TYR A 247 10.76 -3.31 15.42
N LEU A 248 10.72 -2.31 14.54
CA LEU A 248 11.88 -1.53 14.11
C LEU A 248 12.03 -0.20 14.86
N ALA A 249 11.09 0.16 15.75
CA ALA A 249 11.03 1.49 16.39
C ALA A 249 12.27 1.88 17.23
N ASN A 250 13.08 0.91 17.66
CA ASN A 250 14.31 1.16 18.41
C ASN A 250 15.57 0.87 17.57
N GLU A 251 15.42 0.73 16.25
CA GLU A 251 16.49 0.50 15.29
C GLU A 251 16.61 1.74 14.40
N ASP A 252 17.80 1.99 13.83
CA ASP A 252 18.01 3.10 12.88
C ASP A 252 17.49 2.76 11.47
N GLN A 253 16.35 2.05 11.40
CA GLN A 253 15.77 1.53 10.16
C GLN A 253 14.44 2.23 9.86
N ASP A 254 14.48 3.22 8.97
CA ASP A 254 13.29 3.92 8.48
C ASP A 254 12.79 3.29 7.16
N PHE A 255 11.48 3.23 6.99
CA PHE A 255 10.85 2.71 5.77
C PHE A 255 9.53 3.46 5.50
N ILE A 256 9.06 3.41 4.26
CA ILE A 256 7.76 3.95 3.87
C ILE A 256 6.93 2.92 3.11
N CYS A 257 5.61 3.00 3.27
CA CYS A 257 4.70 2.16 2.54
C CYS A 257 3.97 2.95 1.44
N VAL A 258 3.92 2.43 0.22
CA VAL A 258 3.14 3.00 -0.89
C VAL A 258 2.07 1.99 -1.31
N PRO A 259 0.80 2.22 -0.95
CA PRO A 259 -0.31 1.47 -1.51
C PRO A 259 -0.54 1.84 -2.99
N PHE A 260 -0.64 0.85 -3.88
CA PHE A 260 -0.99 1.03 -5.30
C PHE A 260 -1.84 -0.14 -5.82
N PHE A 261 -2.43 0.03 -7.01
CA PHE A 261 -3.21 -1.04 -7.65
C PHE A 261 -2.36 -1.86 -8.59
N THR A 262 -2.54 -3.18 -8.52
CA THR A 262 -1.97 -4.11 -9.49
C THR A 262 -3.07 -4.98 -10.10
N LYS A 263 -2.91 -5.31 -11.39
CA LYS A 263 -3.75 -6.30 -12.07
C LYS A 263 -3.11 -7.67 -11.93
N VAL A 264 -3.89 -8.65 -11.50
CA VAL A 264 -3.44 -10.03 -11.34
C VAL A 264 -4.42 -10.99 -11.98
N GLN A 265 -3.89 -11.94 -12.74
CA GLN A 265 -4.66 -13.09 -13.18
C GLN A 265 -4.71 -14.11 -12.04
N LEU A 266 -5.91 -14.45 -11.58
CA LEU A 266 -6.08 -15.53 -10.62
C LEU A 266 -6.38 -16.81 -11.38
N ASP A 267 -5.73 -17.92 -11.02
CA ASP A 267 -5.83 -19.20 -11.73
C ASP A 267 -7.29 -19.67 -11.93
N ASN A 268 -8.17 -19.32 -11.00
CA ASN A 268 -9.57 -19.72 -10.98
C ASN A 268 -10.56 -18.65 -11.46
N VAL A 269 -10.09 -17.49 -11.94
CA VAL A 269 -10.92 -16.39 -12.40
C VAL A 269 -10.55 -16.06 -13.85
N ARG A 270 -11.54 -16.08 -14.76
CA ARG A 270 -11.30 -15.76 -16.18
C ARG A 270 -10.91 -14.29 -16.40
N ALA A 271 -11.35 -13.40 -15.53
CA ALA A 271 -11.05 -11.97 -15.57
C ALA A 271 -9.87 -11.62 -14.66
N GLU A 272 -9.07 -10.63 -15.08
CA GLU A 272 -8.07 -10.00 -14.23
C GLU A 272 -8.74 -9.40 -12.99
N SER A 273 -8.20 -9.73 -11.82
CA SER A 273 -8.61 -9.15 -10.55
C SER A 273 -7.71 -7.96 -10.23
N THR A 274 -8.29 -6.90 -9.69
CA THR A 274 -7.52 -5.74 -9.20
C THR A 274 -7.23 -5.96 -7.72
N CYS A 275 -5.95 -6.01 -7.38
CA CYS A 275 -5.49 -6.11 -5.99
C CYS A 275 -4.92 -4.77 -5.51
N VAL A 276 -4.80 -4.64 -4.19
CA VAL A 276 -4.07 -3.54 -3.56
C VAL A 276 -2.74 -4.14 -3.12
N ASP A 277 -1.66 -3.62 -3.69
CA ASP A 277 -0.31 -3.95 -3.29
C ASP A 277 0.22 -2.83 -2.38
N PHE A 278 0.99 -3.21 -1.37
CA PHE A 278 1.71 -2.31 -0.49
C PHE A 278 3.20 -2.47 -0.81
N GLY A 279 3.78 -1.51 -1.53
CA GLY A 279 5.23 -1.43 -1.71
C GLY A 279 5.85 -0.90 -0.43
N ILE A 280 6.83 -1.59 0.13
CA ILE A 280 7.51 -1.21 1.35
C ILE A 280 8.95 -0.94 0.97
N PHE A 281 9.33 0.33 1.06
CA PHE A 281 10.61 0.83 0.60
C PHE A 281 11.46 1.26 1.77
N ASN A 282 12.71 0.87 1.72
CA ASN A 282 13.68 1.34 2.67
C ASN A 282 13.98 2.82 2.44
N MET A 283 14.06 3.60 3.52
CA MET A 283 14.39 5.03 3.47
C MET A 283 15.80 5.31 3.99
N THR A 284 16.59 4.27 4.27
CA THR A 284 18.01 4.44 4.58
C THR A 284 18.79 4.75 3.30
N GLU A 285 19.52 5.86 3.34
CA GLU A 285 20.55 6.26 2.36
C GLU A 285 21.82 5.39 2.50
#